data_AF-A0A938NM12-F1
#
_entry.id   AF-A0A938NM12-F1
#
_cell.length_a   1.000
_cell.length_b   1.000
_cell.length_c   1.000
_cell.angle_alpha   90.00
_cell.angle_beta   90.00
_cell.angle_gamma   90.00
#
_symmetry.space_group_name_H-M   'P 1'
#
loop_
_entity.id
_entity.type
_entity.pdbx_description
1 polymer ?
#
loop_
_entity_poly.entity_id
_entity_poly.type
_entity_poly.pdbx_seq_one_letter_code
_entity_poly.pdbx_strand_id
1 'polypeptide(L)'
;MILHKYDGKLYTFLTPADKDNNSIRDIISIALVRIAQKGNVAAEQEIIKLVRFTIDEWIEHSPKISRWKGYEYLIQKRIEGCVRCYRYSGSFMGYLFKTLEYAGRGLRPITEYSLDDSSWYGHKKN
;
A
#
# COMPACT_ATOMS: atom_id res chain seq x y z
N MET A 1 16.92 -17.45 -7.06
CA MET A 1 16.19 -16.31 -6.48
C MET A 1 15.23 -16.83 -5.41
N ILE A 2 15.13 -16.20 -4.23
CA ILE A 2 14.26 -16.67 -3.11
C ILE A 2 12.78 -16.79 -3.55
N LEU A 3 12.38 -16.01 -4.55
CA LEU A 3 11.04 -16.02 -5.14
C LEU A 3 10.64 -17.38 -5.75
N HIS A 4 11.55 -18.17 -6.33
CA HIS A 4 11.21 -19.52 -6.82
C HIS A 4 10.71 -20.45 -5.70
N LYS A 5 11.11 -20.19 -4.45
CA LYS A 5 10.61 -20.94 -3.29
C LYS A 5 9.17 -20.56 -2.91
N TYR A 6 8.70 -19.40 -3.35
CA TYR A 6 7.43 -18.80 -2.97
C TYR A 6 6.52 -18.48 -4.16
N ASP A 7 6.88 -18.89 -5.38
CA ASP A 7 6.17 -18.53 -6.62
C ASP A 7 4.68 -18.92 -6.57
N GLY A 8 4.41 -20.14 -6.09
CA GLY A 8 3.04 -20.63 -5.87
C GLY A 8 2.33 -20.02 -4.66
N LYS A 9 2.94 -19.06 -3.97
CA LYS A 9 2.40 -18.38 -2.78
C LYS A 9 2.31 -16.87 -2.94
N LEU A 10 2.75 -16.28 -4.05
CA LEU A 10 2.66 -14.83 -4.28
C LEU A 10 1.20 -14.34 -4.36
N TYR A 11 0.25 -15.23 -4.69
CA TYR A 11 -1.17 -14.94 -4.64
C TYR A 11 -1.64 -14.48 -3.25
N THR A 12 -0.88 -14.77 -2.18
CA THR A 12 -1.22 -14.29 -0.84
C THR A 12 -1.19 -12.78 -0.74
N PHE A 13 -0.57 -12.04 -1.68
CA PHE A 13 -0.60 -10.56 -1.72
C PHE A 13 -1.84 -9.99 -2.42
N LEU A 14 -2.56 -10.82 -3.19
CA LEU A 14 -3.75 -10.46 -3.96
C LEU A 14 -5.06 -10.89 -3.29
N THR A 15 -4.96 -11.73 -2.26
CA THR A 15 -6.12 -12.28 -1.56
C THR A 15 -6.41 -11.50 -0.27
N PRO A 16 -7.69 -11.42 0.15
CA PRO A 16 -8.06 -10.86 1.44
C PRO A 16 -7.30 -11.54 2.58
N ALA A 17 -7.06 -10.77 3.65
CA ALA A 17 -6.27 -11.18 4.78
C ALA A 17 -6.89 -12.39 5.52
N ASP A 18 -6.35 -13.59 5.29
CA ASP A 18 -6.55 -14.77 6.13
C ASP A 18 -5.31 -14.99 7.03
N LYS A 19 -5.48 -15.61 8.20
CA LYS A 19 -4.42 -15.72 9.21
C LYS A 19 -3.17 -16.46 8.68
N ASP A 20 -3.36 -17.53 7.91
CA ASP A 20 -2.25 -18.30 7.33
C ASP A 20 -1.60 -17.54 6.17
N ASN A 21 -2.42 -16.92 5.32
CA ASN A 21 -1.95 -16.08 4.21
C ASN A 21 -1.16 -14.86 4.70
N ASN A 22 -1.55 -14.26 5.83
CA ASN A 22 -0.86 -13.13 6.44
C ASN A 22 0.54 -13.50 6.91
N SER A 23 0.68 -14.67 7.54
CA SER A 23 1.98 -15.18 7.99
C SER A 23 2.92 -15.40 6.80
N ILE A 24 2.43 -16.04 5.74
CA ILE A 24 3.19 -16.27 4.51
C ILE A 24 3.59 -14.94 3.85
N ARG A 25 2.65 -14.00 3.74
CA ARG A 25 2.88 -12.66 3.18
C ARG A 25 4.00 -11.95 3.95
N ASP A 26 3.97 -11.99 5.28
CA ASP A 26 5.01 -11.38 6.11
C ASP A 26 6.38 -12.05 5.95
N ILE A 27 6.44 -13.38 5.90
CA ILE A 27 7.69 -14.11 5.68
C ILE A 27 8.33 -13.71 4.34
N ILE A 28 7.53 -13.68 3.28
CA ILE A 28 7.99 -13.27 1.94
C ILE A 28 8.45 -11.81 1.97
N SER A 29 7.64 -10.92 2.56
CA SER A 29 7.95 -9.50 2.68
C SER A 29 9.25 -9.25 3.41
N ILE A 30 9.44 -9.85 4.59
CA ILE A 30 10.67 -9.70 5.37
C ILE A 30 11.87 -10.23 4.58
N ALA A 31 11.76 -11.39 3.94
CA ALA A 31 12.85 -11.95 3.14
C ALA A 31 13.28 -11.00 2.02
N LEU A 32 12.32 -10.44 1.26
CA LEU A 32 12.62 -9.49 0.19
C LEU A 32 13.21 -8.19 0.72
N VAL A 33 12.65 -7.62 1.80
CA VAL A 33 13.17 -6.41 2.44
C VAL A 33 14.61 -6.60 2.90
N ARG A 34 14.95 -7.74 3.51
CA ARG A 34 16.33 -8.02 3.96
C ARG A 34 17.31 -8.15 2.80
N ILE A 35 16.86 -8.63 1.64
CA ILE A 35 17.69 -8.73 0.43
C ILE A 35 17.84 -7.34 -0.21
N ALA A 36 16.75 -6.57 -0.29
CA ALA A 36 16.76 -5.20 -0.78
C ALA A 36 17.70 -4.29 0.04
N GLN A 37 17.65 -4.40 1.37
CA GLN A 37 18.54 -3.67 2.29
C GLN A 37 20.04 -3.99 2.09
N LYS A 38 20.38 -5.10 1.44
CA LYS A 38 21.75 -5.47 1.06
C LYS A 38 22.17 -4.93 -0.32
N GLY A 39 21.36 -4.07 -0.94
CA GLY A 39 21.63 -3.45 -2.23
C GLY A 39 21.06 -4.20 -3.44
N ASN A 40 20.16 -5.17 -3.23
CA ASN A 40 19.52 -5.89 -4.33
C ASN A 40 18.31 -5.11 -4.86
N VAL A 41 18.53 -4.39 -5.97
CA VAL A 41 17.51 -3.55 -6.62
C VAL A 41 16.32 -4.37 -7.15
N ALA A 42 16.55 -5.59 -7.64
CA ALA A 42 15.46 -6.44 -8.12
C ALA A 42 14.52 -6.88 -6.99
N ALA A 43 15.08 -7.21 -5.83
CA ALA A 43 14.28 -7.54 -4.64
C ALA A 43 13.51 -6.32 -4.12
N GLU A 44 14.10 -5.12 -4.20
CA GLU A 44 13.44 -3.87 -3.86
C GLU A 44 12.24 -3.58 -4.78
N GLN A 45 12.43 -3.67 -6.10
CA GLN A 45 11.36 -3.51 -7.07
C GLN A 45 10.23 -4.52 -6.86
N GLU A 46 10.58 -5.77 -6.59
CA GLU A 46 9.58 -6.83 -6.40
C GLU A 46 8.78 -6.62 -5.11
N ILE A 47 9.42 -6.30 -3.98
CA ILE A 47 8.66 -6.04 -2.75
C ILE A 47 7.73 -4.84 -2.92
N ILE A 48 8.20 -3.77 -3.57
CA ILE A 48 7.39 -2.58 -3.88
C ILE A 48 6.15 -2.97 -4.68
N LYS A 49 6.34 -3.76 -5.74
CA LYS A 49 5.24 -4.25 -6.59
C LYS A 49 4.23 -5.08 -5.79
N LEU A 50 4.71 -6.04 -4.99
CA LEU A 50 3.85 -6.93 -4.21
C LEU A 50 3.05 -6.17 -3.15
N VAL A 51 3.68 -5.25 -2.41
CA VAL A 51 2.96 -4.50 -1.38
C VAL A 51 2.00 -3.46 -1.94
N ARG A 52 2.24 -2.95 -3.16
CA ARG A 52 1.27 -2.06 -3.83
C ARG A 52 -0.09 -2.72 -3.97
N PHE A 53 -0.15 -3.97 -4.44
CA PHE A 53 -1.42 -4.69 -4.54
C PHE A 53 -2.15 -4.79 -3.20
N THR A 54 -1.41 -5.04 -2.11
CA THR A 54 -1.99 -5.08 -0.78
C THR A 54 -2.43 -3.69 -0.31
N ILE A 55 -1.68 -2.62 -0.63
CA ILE A 55 -2.07 -1.26 -0.26
C ILE A 55 -3.33 -0.83 -1.00
N ASP A 56 -3.47 -1.19 -2.28
CA ASP A 56 -4.67 -0.89 -3.06
C ASP A 56 -5.90 -1.55 -2.41
N GLU A 57 -5.80 -2.82 -1.99
CA GLU A 57 -6.83 -3.51 -1.22
C GLU A 57 -7.13 -2.80 0.11
N TRP A 58 -6.11 -2.33 0.83
CA TRP A 58 -6.31 -1.54 2.04
C TRP A 58 -6.98 -0.19 1.80
N ILE A 59 -6.66 0.49 0.70
CA ILE A 59 -7.28 1.77 0.33
C ILE A 59 -8.77 1.57 0.06
N GLU A 60 -9.13 0.48 -0.61
CA GLU A 60 -10.51 0.14 -0.93
C GLU A 60 -11.34 -0.23 0.31
N HIS A 61 -10.75 -0.99 1.24
CA HIS A 61 -11.52 -1.64 2.32
C HIS A 61 -11.28 -1.05 3.73
N SER A 62 -10.26 -0.22 3.93
CA SER A 62 -9.91 0.34 5.24
C SER A 62 -10.11 1.86 5.29
N PRO A 63 -11.07 2.38 6.06
CA PRO A 63 -11.27 3.83 6.24
C PRO A 63 -10.04 4.57 6.77
N LYS A 64 -9.12 3.84 7.40
CA LYS A 64 -7.86 4.38 7.95
C LYS A 64 -6.83 4.68 6.86
N ILE A 65 -6.89 3.95 5.74
CA ILE A 65 -5.94 4.03 4.64
C ILE A 65 -6.59 4.63 3.39
N SER A 66 -7.92 4.63 3.27
CA SER A 66 -8.66 5.14 2.09
C SER A 66 -8.29 6.57 1.67
N ARG A 67 -7.82 7.41 2.60
CA ARG A 67 -7.32 8.77 2.32
C ARG A 67 -6.09 8.82 1.41
N TRP A 68 -5.40 7.70 1.23
CA TRP A 68 -4.27 7.57 0.32
C TRP A 68 -4.68 7.42 -1.15
N LYS A 69 -5.97 7.27 -1.45
CA LYS A 69 -6.47 7.24 -2.84
C LYS A 69 -6.05 8.51 -3.59
N GLY A 70 -5.42 8.36 -4.75
CA GLY A 70 -4.89 9.47 -5.57
C GLY A 70 -3.50 9.97 -5.16
N TYR A 71 -2.84 9.32 -4.19
CA TYR A 71 -1.50 9.68 -3.70
C TYR A 71 -0.43 8.64 -4.06
N GLU A 72 -0.52 8.02 -5.24
CA GLU A 72 0.29 6.88 -5.69
C GLU A 72 1.79 7.16 -5.61
N TYR A 73 2.20 8.36 -5.99
CA TYR A 73 3.60 8.80 -5.89
C TYR A 73 4.09 8.89 -4.43
N LEU A 74 3.25 9.35 -3.50
CA LEU A 74 3.60 9.41 -2.09
C LEU A 74 3.60 8.01 -1.46
N ILE A 75 2.67 7.14 -1.86
CA ILE A 75 2.65 5.73 -1.46
C ILE A 75 3.98 5.07 -1.81
N GLN A 76 4.44 5.24 -3.06
CA GLN A 76 5.73 4.72 -3.52
C GLN A 76 6.88 5.14 -2.61
N LYS A 77 7.01 6.45 -2.34
CA LYS A 77 8.05 6.98 -1.44
C LYS A 77 7.96 6.42 -0.03
N ARG A 78 6.74 6.19 0.48
CA ARG A 78 6.53 5.60 1.80
C ARG A 78 6.98 4.16 1.84
N ILE A 79 6.68 3.36 0.80
CA ILE A 79 7.13 1.98 0.71
C ILE A 79 8.67 1.92 0.70
N GLU A 80 9.32 2.67 -0.19
CA GLU A 80 10.79 2.75 -0.28
C GLU A 80 11.41 3.12 1.07
N GLY A 81 10.84 4.14 1.73
CA GLY A 81 11.24 4.54 3.08
C GLY A 81 11.09 3.40 4.10
N CYS A 82 9.98 2.67 4.06
CA CYS A 82 9.74 1.52 4.94
C CYS A 82 10.75 0.39 4.68
N VAL A 83 11.01 0.04 3.42
CA VAL A 83 12.01 -0.98 3.04
C VAL A 83 13.38 -0.62 3.61
N ARG A 84 13.81 0.64 3.45
CA ARG A 84 15.11 1.11 3.96
C ARG A 84 15.18 1.15 5.49
N CYS A 85 14.11 1.58 6.16
CA CYS A 85 14.12 1.83 7.60
C CYS A 85 13.72 0.61 8.45
N TYR A 86 13.25 -0.47 7.82
CA TYR A 86 12.79 -1.65 8.55
C TYR A 86 13.91 -2.37 9.31
N ARG A 87 14.03 -2.11 10.61
CA ARG A 87 14.98 -2.77 11.52
C ARG A 87 14.31 -3.73 12.50
N TYR A 88 12.98 -3.79 12.49
CA TYR A 88 12.17 -4.54 13.44
C TYR A 88 12.21 -6.07 13.17
N SER A 89 11.93 -6.87 14.20
CA SER A 89 11.85 -8.34 14.11
C SER A 89 10.44 -8.89 13.90
N GLY A 90 9.41 -8.04 13.97
CA GLY A 90 8.01 -8.46 13.81
C GLY A 90 7.50 -8.36 12.37
N SER A 91 6.25 -7.92 12.20
CA SER A 91 5.56 -7.89 10.90
C SER A 91 6.02 -6.72 10.04
N PHE A 92 6.46 -6.98 8.80
CA PHE A 92 6.70 -5.90 7.84
C PHE A 92 5.40 -5.29 7.35
N MET A 93 4.39 -6.13 7.07
CA MET A 93 3.08 -5.65 6.60
C MET A 93 2.39 -4.79 7.66
N GLY A 94 2.46 -5.19 8.93
CA GLY A 94 1.94 -4.42 10.05
C GLY A 94 2.69 -3.09 10.25
N TYR A 95 4.02 -3.10 10.11
CA TYR A 95 4.83 -1.87 10.15
C TYR A 95 4.44 -0.90 9.02
N LEU A 96 4.30 -1.41 7.79
CA LEU A 96 3.89 -0.64 6.62
C LEU A 96 2.48 -0.05 6.81
N PHE A 97 1.52 -0.88 7.22
CA PHE A 97 0.15 -0.45 7.50
C PHE A 97 0.12 0.69 8.52
N LYS A 98 0.83 0.53 9.65
CA LYS A 98 0.88 1.57 10.69
C LYS A 98 1.53 2.85 10.20
N THR A 99 2.58 2.73 9.39
CA THR A 99 3.24 3.91 8.81
C THR A 99 2.29 4.69 7.91
N LEU A 100 1.53 4.01 7.05
CA LEU A 100 0.51 4.64 6.21
C LEU A 100 -0.66 5.17 7.03
N GLU A 101 -1.14 4.45 8.05
CA GLU A 101 -2.21 4.90 8.95
C GLU A 101 -1.83 6.23 9.62
N TYR A 102 -0.62 6.35 10.16
CA TYR A 102 -0.19 7.58 10.83
C TYR A 102 0.10 8.71 9.84
N ALA A 103 0.83 8.43 8.75
CA ALA A 103 1.15 9.45 7.76
C ALA A 103 -0.09 9.95 6.99
N GLY A 104 -1.13 9.13 6.86
CA GLY A 104 -2.38 9.47 6.19
C GLY A 104 -3.31 10.38 6.99
N ARG A 105 -3.13 10.54 8.31
CA ARG A 105 -4.01 11.37 9.16
C ARG A 105 -4.06 12.84 8.73
N GLY A 106 -2.97 13.33 8.14
CA GLY A 106 -2.86 14.70 7.62
C GLY A 106 -3.26 14.86 6.15
N LEU A 107 -3.58 13.78 5.44
CA LEU A 107 -3.97 13.86 4.03
C LEU A 107 -5.43 14.34 3.93
N ARG A 108 -5.66 15.30 3.03
CA ARG A 108 -7.00 15.65 2.58
C ARG A 108 -7.37 14.65 1.48
N PRO A 109 -8.56 14.03 1.50
CA PRO A 109 -9.00 13.24 0.36
C PRO A 109 -8.91 14.08 -0.91
N ILE A 110 -8.32 13.52 -1.97
CA ILE A 110 -8.46 14.10 -3.30
C ILE A 110 -9.89 13.78 -3.72
N THR A 111 -10.82 14.65 -3.38
CA THR A 111 -12.16 14.60 -3.94
C THR A 111 -12.00 14.90 -5.42
N GLU A 112 -12.36 13.94 -6.26
CA GLU A 112 -12.83 14.26 -7.61
C GLU A 112 -14.00 15.21 -7.39
N TYR A 113 -13.75 16.52 -7.56
CA TYR A 113 -14.85 17.45 -7.74
C TYR A 113 -15.61 16.94 -8.95
N SER A 114 -16.80 16.41 -8.72
CA SER A 114 -17.76 16.14 -9.76
C SER A 114 -17.89 17.43 -10.57
N LEU A 115 -17.48 17.42 -11.85
CA LEU A 115 -17.73 18.52 -12.79
C LEU A 115 -19.22 18.59 -13.20
N ASP A 116 -20.12 18.05 -12.37
CA ASP A 116 -21.56 18.07 -12.54
C ASP A 116 -22.24 18.84 -11.40
N ASP A 117 -21.56 19.89 -10.90
CA ASP A 117 -22.20 20.89 -10.03
C ASP A 117 -23.14 21.72 -10.91
N SER A 118 -24.36 21.19 -10.98
CA SER A 118 -25.56 21.63 -11.67
C SER A 118 -25.60 23.09 -12.13
N SER A 119 -25.83 23.21 -13.43
CA SER A 119 -26.41 24.35 -14.13
C SER A 119 -27.78 24.76 -13.57
N TRP A 120 -27.84 25.53 -12.48
CA TRP A 120 -29.05 26.29 -12.11
C TRP A 120 -28.72 27.66 -11.52
N TYR A 121 -28.27 28.59 -12.38
CA TYR A 121 -28.47 30.02 -12.12
C TYR A 121 -29.83 30.43 -12.69
N GLY A 122 -30.69 30.92 -11.79
CA GLY A 122 -32.13 30.98 -11.96
C GLY A 122 -32.65 31.88 -13.08
N HIS A 123 -33.64 31.34 -13.79
CA HIS A 123 -34.69 32.16 -14.38
C HIS A 123 -35.57 32.70 -13.25
N LYS A 124 -35.45 33.99 -12.92
CA LYS A 124 -36.50 34.71 -12.19
C LYS A 124 -37.24 35.61 -13.18
N LYS A 125 -38.45 35.18 -13.56
CA LYS A 125 -39.50 36.03 -14.11
C LYS A 125 -40.11 36.86 -12.97
N ASN A 126 -40.05 38.19 -13.10
CA ASN A 126 -41.18 39.12 -13.03
C ASN A 126 -40.67 40.56 -13.11
#